data_AF-A0A256CBS4-F1
#
_entry.id   AF-A0A256CBS4-F1
#
_cell.length_a   1.000
_cell.length_b   1.000
_cell.length_c   1.000
_cell.angle_alpha   90.00
_cell.angle_beta   90.00
_cell.angle_gamma   90.00
#
_symmetry.space_group_name_H-M   'P 1'
#
loop_
_entity.id
_entity.type
_entity.pdbx_description
1 polymer ?
#
loop_
_entity_poly.entity_id
_entity_poly.type
_entity_poly.pdbx_seq_one_letter_code
_entity_poly.pdbx_strand_id
1 'polypeptide(L)'
;MTTIQVQLDPNASKRIENIEAMVQNIIYQLNSEDEPLETDRFLRISDVSNIIGFNKKWIYEAIQKGRFPAPIKFGTSSRWRLSDIKKWVDSQK
;
A
#
# COMPACT_ATOMS: atom_id res chain seq x y z
N MET A 1 -33.11 -1.99 -42.98
CA MET A 1 -32.22 -2.87 -42.20
C MET A 1 -32.68 -2.80 -40.76
N THR A 2 -33.40 -3.80 -40.26
CA THR A 2 -34.00 -3.77 -38.92
C THR A 2 -32.97 -4.25 -37.90
N THR A 3 -32.49 -3.35 -37.04
CA THR A 3 -31.58 -3.68 -35.94
C THR A 3 -32.37 -4.38 -34.83
N ILE A 4 -32.12 -5.66 -34.61
CA ILE A 4 -32.65 -6.41 -33.48
C ILE A 4 -31.80 -6.05 -32.26
N GLN A 5 -32.38 -5.34 -31.30
CA GLN A 5 -31.76 -5.11 -30.00
C GLN A 5 -31.94 -6.38 -29.17
N VAL A 6 -30.87 -7.15 -28.97
CA VAL A 6 -30.85 -8.27 -28.02
C VAL A 6 -30.87 -7.68 -26.62
N GLN A 7 -32.05 -7.67 -25.99
CA GLN A 7 -32.18 -7.29 -24.59
C GLN A 7 -31.69 -8.46 -23.73
N LEU A 8 -30.52 -8.30 -23.12
CA LEU A 8 -29.98 -9.27 -22.18
C LEU A 8 -30.91 -9.37 -20.96
N ASP A 9 -31.12 -10.60 -20.46
CA ASP A 9 -31.93 -10.78 -19.27
C ASP A 9 -31.26 -10.12 -18.05
N PRO A 10 -32.03 -9.70 -17.03
CA PRO A 10 -31.49 -8.93 -15.91
C PRO A 10 -30.36 -9.63 -15.15
N ASN A 11 -30.33 -10.97 -15.14
CA ASN A 11 -29.30 -11.73 -14.47
C ASN A 11 -28.00 -11.74 -15.29
N ALA A 12 -28.09 -11.87 -16.61
CA ALA A 12 -26.94 -11.72 -17.50
C ALA A 12 -26.32 -10.32 -17.40
N SER A 13 -27.13 -9.25 -17.38
CA SER A 13 -26.64 -7.88 -17.23
C SER A 13 -25.91 -7.65 -15.90
N LYS A 14 -26.43 -8.18 -14.79
CA LYS A 14 -25.78 -8.06 -13.49
C LYS A 14 -24.48 -8.86 -13.38
N ARG A 15 -24.41 -10.03 -14.06
CA ARG A 15 -23.17 -10.81 -14.16
C ARG A 15 -22.12 -10.07 -14.97
N ILE A 16 -22.51 -9.38 -16.05
CA ILE A 16 -21.61 -8.56 -16.87
C ILE A 16 -21.09 -7.37 -16.05
N GLU A 17 -21.95 -6.64 -15.36
CA GLU A 17 -21.56 -5.52 -14.49
C GLU A 17 -20.52 -5.94 -13.43
N ASN A 18 -20.71 -7.10 -12.79
CA ASN A 18 -19.75 -7.64 -11.83
C ASN A 18 -18.41 -8.00 -12.48
N ILE A 19 -18.42 -8.54 -13.70
CA ILE A 19 -17.21 -8.86 -14.47
C ILE A 19 -16.50 -7.57 -14.89
N GLU A 20 -17.24 -6.57 -15.37
CA GLU A 20 -16.70 -5.27 -15.74
C GLU A 20 -16.04 -4.59 -14.54
N ALA A 21 -16.69 -4.56 -13.37
CA ALA A 21 -16.12 -4.02 -12.15
C ALA A 21 -14.82 -4.75 -11.73
N MET A 22 -14.79 -6.08 -11.86
CA MET A 22 -13.60 -6.88 -11.57
C MET A 22 -12.47 -6.59 -12.55
N VAL A 23 -12.78 -6.48 -13.85
CA VAL A 23 -11.82 -6.14 -14.90
C VAL A 23 -11.26 -4.74 -14.69
N GLN A 24 -12.09 -3.75 -14.32
CA GLN A 24 -11.63 -2.40 -14.00
C GLN A 24 -10.65 -2.38 -12.83
N ASN A 25 -10.91 -3.16 -11.78
CA ASN A 25 -9.99 -3.28 -10.65
C ASN A 25 -8.64 -3.90 -11.08
N ILE A 26 -8.65 -4.93 -11.92
CA ILE A 26 -7.43 -5.58 -12.42
C ILE A 26 -6.64 -4.64 -13.35
N ILE A 27 -7.31 -3.98 -14.29
CA ILE A 27 -6.69 -3.02 -15.21
C ILE A 27 -6.06 -1.86 -14.43
N TYR A 28 -6.74 -1.37 -13.40
CA TYR A 28 -6.21 -0.35 -12.49
C TYR A 28 -4.94 -0.84 -11.78
N GLN A 29 -4.94 -2.08 -11.28
CA GLN A 29 -3.78 -2.68 -10.62
C GLN A 29 -2.58 -2.91 -11.56
N LEU A 30 -2.83 -3.13 -12.85
CA LEU A 30 -1.77 -3.45 -13.82
C LEU A 30 -1.19 -2.22 -14.54
N ASN A 31 -1.97 -1.14 -14.69
CA ASN A 31 -1.57 0.06 -15.44
C ASN A 31 -1.03 1.21 -14.57
N SER A 32 -0.98 1.05 -13.25
CA SER A 32 -0.48 2.09 -12.35
C SER A 32 1.04 1.95 -12.16
N GLU A 33 1.82 2.79 -12.86
CA GLU A 33 3.24 3.02 -12.55
C GLU A 33 3.46 3.72 -11.19
N ASP A 34 2.38 4.23 -10.59
CA ASP A 34 2.34 4.61 -9.18
C ASP A 34 1.78 3.44 -8.37
N GLU A 35 2.53 3.02 -7.34
CA GLU A 35 2.18 1.94 -6.40
C GLU A 35 0.68 1.87 -6.07
N PRO A 36 0.13 0.65 -5.90
CA PRO A 36 -1.26 0.49 -5.46
C PRO A 36 -1.51 1.34 -4.22
N LEU A 37 -2.76 1.75 -4.00
CA LEU A 37 -3.22 2.39 -2.75
C LEU A 37 -3.08 1.42 -1.54
N GLU A 38 -1.92 0.80 -1.33
CA GLU A 38 -1.46 0.39 -0.01
C GLU A 38 -1.55 1.66 0.82
N THR A 39 -2.57 1.73 1.67
CA THR A 39 -2.71 2.84 2.60
C THR A 39 -1.41 2.90 3.38
N ASP A 40 -0.62 3.93 3.15
CA ASP A 40 0.71 4.07 3.75
C ASP A 40 0.58 4.10 5.26
N ARG A 41 0.75 2.92 5.84
CA ARG A 41 0.33 2.61 7.20
C ARG A 41 1.41 3.03 8.18
N PHE A 42 0.95 3.54 9.32
CA PHE A 42 1.83 3.91 10.41
C PHE A 42 2.26 2.68 11.22
N LEU A 43 3.57 2.42 11.23
CA LEU A 43 4.21 1.34 11.95
C LEU A 43 4.55 1.76 13.39
N ARG A 44 4.38 0.82 14.32
CA ARG A 44 4.94 0.93 15.67
C ARG A 44 6.42 0.55 15.63
N ILE A 45 7.18 0.95 16.64
CA ILE A 45 8.60 0.60 16.76
C ILE A 45 8.84 -0.93 16.77
N SER A 46 7.89 -1.71 17.28
CA SER A 46 7.93 -3.18 17.20
C SER A 46 7.86 -3.67 15.76
N ASP A 47 6.99 -3.09 14.95
CA ASP A 47 6.81 -3.49 13.55
C ASP A 47 8.05 -3.11 12.75
N VAL A 48 8.58 -1.91 12.96
CA VAL A 48 9.84 -1.45 12.35
C VAL A 48 11.00 -2.38 12.72
N SER A 49 11.13 -2.72 14.02
CA SER A 49 12.14 -3.65 14.53
C SER A 49 12.05 -5.02 13.88
N ASN A 50 10.84 -5.54 13.70
CA ASN A 50 10.61 -6.83 13.04
C ASN A 50 10.97 -6.78 11.54
N ILE A 51 10.64 -5.69 10.85
CA ILE A 51 10.91 -5.52 9.41
C ILE A 51 12.42 -5.50 9.13
N ILE A 52 13.19 -4.73 9.90
CA ILE A 52 14.62 -4.53 9.62
C ILE A 52 15.53 -5.53 10.36
N GLY A 53 14.99 -6.37 11.25
CA GLY A 53 15.74 -7.37 12.01
C GLY A 53 16.64 -6.81 13.13
N PHE A 54 16.56 -5.51 13.43
CA PHE A 54 17.33 -4.87 14.50
C PHE A 54 16.47 -4.59 15.72
N ASN A 55 17.08 -4.66 16.91
CA ASN A 55 16.39 -4.33 18.16
C ASN A 55 16.06 -2.82 18.27
N LYS A 56 15.10 -2.49 19.13
CA LYS A 56 14.63 -1.11 19.33
C LYS A 56 15.74 -0.15 19.78
N LYS A 57 16.70 -0.61 20.60
CA LYS A 57 17.81 0.20 21.08
C LYS A 57 18.68 0.68 19.90
N TRP A 58 19.03 -0.24 19.00
CA TRP A 58 19.78 0.08 17.79
C TRP A 58 19.04 1.13 16.95
N ILE A 59 17.72 1.00 16.78
CA ILE A 59 16.92 1.96 16.01
C ILE A 59 17.02 3.37 16.61
N TYR A 60 16.87 3.51 17.93
CA TYR A 60 17.00 4.82 18.58
C TYR A 60 18.41 5.39 18.44
N GLU A 61 19.47 4.57 18.58
CA GLU A 61 20.85 5.01 18.35
C GLU A 61 21.08 5.43 16.90
N ALA A 62 20.53 4.71 15.93
CA ALA A 62 20.64 5.01 14.51
C ALA A 62 19.92 6.32 14.16
N ILE A 63 18.76 6.59 14.76
CA ILE A 63 18.04 7.87 14.64
C ILE A 63 18.89 9.02 15.21
N GLN A 64 19.47 8.84 16.40
CA GLN A 64 20.35 9.86 17.00
C GLN A 64 21.58 10.17 16.14
N LYS A 65 22.10 9.15 15.43
CA LYS A 65 23.23 9.27 14.49
C LYS A 65 22.82 9.74 13.09
N GLY A 66 21.53 9.99 12.84
CA GLY A 66 21.00 10.41 11.54
C GLY A 66 21.06 9.32 10.45
N ARG A 67 21.20 8.04 10.83
CA ARG A 67 21.35 6.91 9.90
C ARG A 67 20.04 6.16 9.61
N PHE A 68 18.97 6.50 10.31
CA PHE A 68 17.67 5.84 10.20
C PHE A 68 16.54 6.88 10.18
N PRO A 69 15.42 6.62 9.46
CA PRO A 69 14.30 7.55 9.38
C PRO A 69 13.77 7.96 10.77
N ALA A 70 13.58 9.25 10.98
CA ALA A 70 13.01 9.77 12.21
C ALA A 70 11.50 9.46 12.29
N PRO A 71 10.94 9.18 13.49
CA PRO A 71 9.52 8.96 13.64
C PRO A 71 8.72 10.25 13.51
N ILE A 72 7.50 10.11 13.01
CA ILE A 72 6.43 11.09 13.12
C ILE A 72 5.83 11.00 14.54
N LYS A 73 5.65 12.15 15.18
CA LYS A 73 5.10 12.26 16.54
C LYS A 73 3.60 12.51 16.53
N PHE A 74 2.86 11.70 17.27
CA PHE A 74 1.44 11.84 17.59
C PHE A 74 1.31 11.93 19.12
N GLY A 75 1.60 13.11 19.67
CA GLY A 75 1.77 13.29 21.12
C GLY A 75 2.96 12.48 21.64
N THR A 76 2.72 11.59 22.61
CA THR A 76 3.76 10.68 23.14
C THR A 76 4.05 9.50 22.22
N SER A 77 3.17 9.22 21.25
CA SER A 77 3.33 8.11 20.32
C SER A 77 4.26 8.48 19.17
N SER A 78 5.19 7.57 18.86
CA SER A 78 6.08 7.66 17.70
C SER A 78 5.67 6.61 16.67
N ARG A 79 5.61 7.01 15.40
CA ARG A 79 5.22 6.16 14.26
C ARG A 79 6.11 6.41 13.05
N TRP A 80 6.23 5.41 12.19
CA TRP A 80 6.93 5.51 10.90
C TRP A 80 5.95 5.19 9.79
N ARG A 81 6.08 5.85 8.64
CA ARG A 81 5.38 5.40 7.44
C ARG A 81 6.03 4.11 6.95
N LEU A 82 5.22 3.16 6.49
CA LEU A 82 5.74 1.95 5.86
C LEU A 82 6.56 2.30 4.63
N SER A 83 6.12 3.29 3.85
CA SER A 83 6.82 3.79 2.67
C SER A 83 8.24 4.30 2.99
N ASP A 84 8.40 5.06 4.08
CA ASP A 84 9.71 5.57 4.51
C ASP A 84 10.67 4.43 4.91
N ILE A 85 10.15 3.41 5.60
CA ILE A 85 10.95 2.24 5.98
C ILE A 85 11.34 1.43 4.73
N LYS A 86 10.40 1.18 3.81
CA LYS A 86 10.68 0.50 2.53
C LYS A 86 11.79 1.24 1.76
N LYS A 87 11.66 2.56 1.58
CA LYS A 87 12.68 3.39 0.91
C LYS A 87 14.05 3.31 1.58
N TRP A 88 14.10 3.29 2.91
CA TRP A 88 15.37 3.14 3.62
C TRP A 88 15.98 1.76 3.42
N VAL A 89 15.19 0.69 3.45
CA VAL A 89 15.67 -0.68 3.18
C VAL A 89 16.23 -0.78 1.76
N ASP A 90 15.55 -0.20 0.77
CA ASP A 90 16.02 -0.19 -0.60
C ASP A 90 17.32 0.62 -0.79
N SER A 91 17.55 1.65 0.02
CA SER A 91 18.80 2.42 -0.01
C SER A 91 19.98 1.72 0.69
N GLN A 92 19.77 0.58 1.36
CA GLN A 92 20.85 -0.22 1.95
C GLN A 92 21.46 -1.25 0.97
N LYS A 93 20.99 -1.29 -0.28
CA LYS A 93 21.49 -2.18 -1.34
C LYS A 93 22.82 -1.72 -1.93
#